data_AF-A0A9E1IXG2-F1
#
_entry.id   AF-A0A9E1IXG2-F1
#
_cell.length_a   1.000
_cell.length_b   1.000
_cell.length_c   1.000
_cell.angle_alpha   90.00
_cell.angle_beta   90.00
_cell.angle_gamma   90.00
#
_symmetry.space_group_name_H-M   'P 1'
#
loop_
_entity.id
_entity.type
_entity.pdbx_description
1 polymer ?
#
loop_
_entity_poly.entity_id
_entity_poly.type
_entity_poly.pdbx_seq_one_letter_code
_entity_poly.pdbx_strand_id
1 'polypeptide(L)'
;MNMENHQAKFNHEDWLEQIYQFIDTARQFCNEFLRGLKNLSQKGLLEAWKDIRSAISRLTPQDFIVTGLLTFTGMFGVMIFMIGFSLFGYQAILWLQDGVWTEFPLFVVFDFLFESTILQQWMTHPESWVGLQKMFSWFLESVPLSIALMVPGLSIALLMAGTLAMALLFRFYQLKNRND
;
A
#
# COMPACT_ATOMS: atom_id res chain seq x y z
N MET A 1 23.47 38.75 -53.40
CA MET A 1 23.06 39.95 -52.65
C MET A 1 22.81 39.51 -51.22
N ASN A 2 23.40 40.23 -50.26
CA ASN A 2 23.71 39.83 -48.89
C ASN A 2 22.55 39.21 -48.08
N MET A 3 22.77 38.03 -47.50
CA MET A 3 22.05 37.60 -46.29
C MET A 3 22.76 38.24 -45.09
N GLU A 4 22.38 39.47 -44.74
CA GLU A 4 22.84 40.10 -43.50
C GLU A 4 22.17 39.43 -42.31
N ASN A 5 22.99 38.63 -41.60
CA ASN A 5 22.78 38.11 -40.26
C ASN A 5 22.10 39.16 -39.35
N HIS A 6 20.80 39.02 -39.14
CA HIS A 6 20.12 39.64 -38.01
C HIS A 6 20.40 38.78 -36.76
N GLN A 7 21.66 38.78 -36.31
CA GLN A 7 21.98 38.38 -34.94
C GLN A 7 21.49 39.49 -34.02
N ALA A 8 20.27 39.34 -33.53
CA ALA A 8 19.76 40.16 -32.43
C ALA A 8 20.77 40.09 -31.27
N LYS A 9 21.43 41.22 -30.98
CA LYS A 9 22.38 41.34 -29.88
C LYS A 9 21.62 41.12 -28.58
N PHE A 10 21.80 39.94 -27.98
CA PHE A 10 21.13 39.57 -26.73
C PHE A 10 21.51 40.57 -25.63
N ASN A 11 20.52 41.33 -25.15
CA ASN A 11 20.76 42.33 -24.11
C ASN A 11 20.82 41.65 -22.74
N HIS A 12 22.04 41.38 -22.29
CA HIS A 12 22.29 40.69 -21.03
C HIS A 12 21.75 41.46 -19.81
N GLU A 13 21.68 42.78 -19.87
CA GLU A 13 21.18 43.62 -18.77
C GLU A 13 19.67 43.46 -18.60
N ASP A 14 18.90 43.55 -19.69
CA ASP A 14 17.44 43.31 -19.67
C ASP A 14 17.11 41.88 -19.21
N TRP A 15 17.90 40.88 -19.66
CA TRP A 15 17.71 39.49 -19.26
C TRP A 15 17.99 39.26 -17.77
N LEU A 16 19.03 39.89 -17.22
CA LEU A 16 19.33 39.84 -15.80
C LEU A 16 18.24 40.52 -14.97
N GLU A 17 17.75 41.69 -15.41
CA GLU A 17 16.66 42.38 -14.72
C GLU A 17 15.37 41.55 -14.71
N GLN A 18 15.04 40.91 -15.83
CA GLN A 18 13.89 40.03 -15.96
C GLN A 18 13.99 38.80 -15.06
N ILE A 19 15.20 38.25 -14.87
CA ILE A 19 15.46 37.16 -13.94
C ILE A 19 15.31 37.60 -12.49
N TYR A 20 15.83 38.77 -12.12
CA TYR A 20 15.67 39.28 -10.75
C TYR A 20 14.20 39.53 -10.42
N GLN A 21 13.44 40.13 -11.34
CA GLN A 21 12.00 40.30 -11.19
C GLN A 21 11.26 38.96 -11.08
N PHE A 22 11.66 37.95 -11.86
CA PHE A 22 11.08 36.62 -11.79
C PHE A 22 11.38 35.93 -10.44
N ILE A 23 12.61 36.04 -9.94
CA ILE A 23 13.02 35.48 -8.64
C ILE A 23 12.24 36.13 -7.51
N ASP A 24 12.08 37.46 -7.52
CA ASP A 24 11.31 38.17 -6.49
C ASP A 24 9.82 37.83 -6.55
N THR A 25 9.25 37.73 -7.75
CA THR A 25 7.85 37.30 -7.94
C THR A 25 7.65 35.86 -7.46
N ALA A 26 8.58 34.95 -7.80
CA ALA A 26 8.53 33.57 -7.34
C ALA A 26 8.65 33.46 -5.82
N ARG A 27 9.48 34.31 -5.20
CA ARG A 27 9.63 34.37 -3.74
C ARG A 27 8.36 34.86 -3.06
N GLN A 28 7.71 35.90 -3.60
CA GLN A 28 6.43 36.40 -3.09
C GLN A 28 5.32 35.36 -3.25
N PHE A 29 5.22 34.73 -4.43
CA PHE A 29 4.26 33.67 -4.69
C PHE A 29 4.46 32.48 -3.75
N CYS A 30 5.71 32.04 -3.54
CA CYS A 30 6.03 30.95 -2.61
C CYS A 30 5.63 31.31 -1.16
N ASN A 31 5.94 32.53 -0.72
CA ASN A 31 5.53 33.00 0.61
C ASN A 31 4.01 33.06 0.77
N GLU A 32 3.27 33.56 -0.21
CA GLU A 32 1.81 33.59 -0.17
C GLU A 32 1.21 32.19 -0.24
N PHE A 33 1.74 31.32 -1.08
CA PHE A 33 1.32 29.94 -1.22
C PHE A 33 1.53 29.16 0.09
N LEU A 34 2.71 29.27 0.71
CA LEU A 34 3.00 28.66 2.01
C LEU A 34 2.10 29.23 3.11
N ARG A 35 1.81 30.53 3.09
CA ARG A 35 0.92 31.17 4.06
C ARG A 35 -0.54 30.72 3.87
N GLY A 36 -0.97 30.57 2.62
CA GLY A 36 -2.26 29.98 2.24
C GLY A 36 -2.37 28.54 2.71
N LEU A 37 -1.38 27.71 2.40
CA LEU A 37 -1.31 26.31 2.83
C LEU A 37 -1.32 26.18 4.36
N LYS A 38 -0.56 27.02 5.06
CA LYS A 38 -0.53 27.07 6.53
C LYS A 38 -1.90 27.45 7.10
N ASN A 39 -2.56 28.46 6.55
CA ASN A 39 -3.88 28.89 7.00
C ASN A 39 -4.96 27.83 6.72
N LEU A 40 -4.91 27.20 5.55
CA LEU A 40 -5.84 26.16 5.12
C LEU A 40 -5.63 24.86 5.93
N SER A 41 -4.37 24.53 6.21
CA SER A 41 -3.98 23.47 7.14
C SER A 41 -4.46 23.77 8.55
N GLN A 42 -4.20 24.95 9.11
CA GLN A 42 -4.61 25.28 10.48
C GLN A 42 -6.14 25.29 10.63
N LYS A 43 -6.87 25.93 9.73
CA LYS A 43 -8.34 25.97 9.79
C LYS A 43 -8.94 24.60 9.49
N GLY A 44 -8.52 23.98 8.39
CA GLY A 44 -9.00 22.66 7.96
C GLY A 44 -8.71 21.57 8.98
N LEU A 45 -7.51 21.53 9.56
CA LEU A 45 -7.16 20.57 10.61
C LEU A 45 -7.91 20.85 11.91
N LEU A 46 -8.07 22.10 12.35
CA LEU A 46 -8.81 22.41 13.58
C LEU A 46 -10.28 22.01 13.46
N GLU A 47 -10.89 22.30 12.32
CA GLU A 47 -12.30 22.01 12.06
C GLU A 47 -12.51 20.49 11.90
N ALA A 48 -11.66 19.83 11.09
CA ALA A 48 -11.66 18.38 10.96
C ALA A 48 -11.38 17.69 12.31
N TRP A 49 -10.45 18.21 13.12
CA TRP A 49 -10.15 17.66 14.44
C TRP A 49 -11.33 17.79 15.41
N LYS A 50 -12.04 18.92 15.39
CA LYS A 50 -13.23 19.12 16.20
C LYS A 50 -14.35 18.16 15.80
N ASP A 51 -14.56 17.97 14.50
CA ASP A 51 -15.54 17.04 13.96
C ASP A 51 -15.19 15.58 14.27
N ILE A 52 -13.93 15.20 14.10
CA ILE A 52 -13.41 13.88 14.46
C ILE A 52 -13.59 13.64 15.97
N ARG A 53 -13.22 14.61 16.83
CA ARG A 53 -13.35 14.48 18.29
C ARG A 53 -14.82 14.36 18.72
N SER A 54 -15.71 15.12 18.10
CA SER A 54 -17.15 15.05 18.32
C SER A 54 -17.71 13.69 17.90
N ALA A 55 -17.33 13.20 16.73
CA ALA A 55 -17.73 11.87 16.25
C ALA A 55 -17.20 10.76 17.18
N ILE A 56 -15.94 10.84 17.61
CA ILE A 56 -15.32 9.90 18.55
C ILE A 56 -16.07 9.88 19.89
N SER A 57 -16.47 11.04 20.42
CA SER A 57 -17.24 11.09 21.68
C SER A 57 -18.63 10.45 21.60
N ARG A 58 -19.13 10.19 20.39
CA ARG A 58 -20.43 9.58 20.12
C ARG A 58 -20.32 8.14 19.62
N LEU A 59 -19.11 7.56 19.60
CA LEU A 59 -18.89 6.17 19.22
C LEU A 59 -19.49 5.24 20.28
N THR A 60 -20.18 4.20 19.81
CA THR A 60 -20.75 3.17 20.67
C THR A 60 -19.71 2.09 20.96
N PRO A 61 -19.85 1.32 22.06
CA PRO A 61 -18.98 0.17 22.34
C PRO A 61 -18.94 -0.85 21.19
N GLN A 62 -20.05 -1.00 20.45
CA GLN A 62 -20.12 -1.85 19.27
C GLN A 62 -19.19 -1.36 18.15
N ASP A 63 -19.12 -0.05 17.91
CA ASP A 63 -18.21 0.54 16.92
C ASP A 63 -16.74 0.25 17.29
N PHE A 64 -16.41 0.26 18.59
CA PHE A 64 -15.07 -0.08 19.07
C PHE A 64 -14.72 -1.54 18.84
N ILE A 65 -15.64 -2.47 19.11
CA ILE A 65 -15.42 -3.91 18.86
C ILE A 65 -15.23 -4.17 17.37
N VAL A 66 -16.09 -3.62 16.51
CA VAL A 66 -16.01 -3.81 15.05
C VAL A 66 -14.72 -3.23 14.50
N THR A 67 -14.37 -2.01 14.89
CA THR A 67 -13.13 -1.35 14.46
C THR A 67 -11.91 -2.12 14.97
N GLY A 68 -11.94 -2.60 16.21
CA GLY A 68 -10.88 -3.41 16.81
C GLY A 68 -10.67 -4.72 16.04
N LEU A 69 -11.75 -5.43 15.70
CA LEU A 69 -11.69 -6.68 14.93
C LEU A 69 -11.13 -6.44 13.52
N LEU A 70 -11.66 -5.43 12.81
CA LEU A 70 -11.17 -5.04 11.47
C LEU A 70 -9.68 -4.70 11.49
N THR A 71 -9.26 -3.92 12.49
CA THR A 71 -7.86 -3.52 12.65
C THR A 71 -6.98 -4.72 12.96
N PHE A 72 -7.42 -5.61 13.86
CA PHE A 72 -6.69 -6.84 14.20
C PHE A 72 -6.51 -7.75 12.98
N THR A 73 -7.59 -8.01 12.22
CA THR A 73 -7.51 -8.80 10.98
C THR A 73 -6.63 -8.13 9.93
N GLY A 74 -6.70 -6.81 9.80
CA GLY A 74 -5.80 -6.04 8.93
C GLY A 74 -4.33 -6.19 9.32
N MET A 75 -4.01 -6.05 10.61
CA MET A 75 -2.65 -6.26 11.12
C MET A 75 -2.16 -7.69 10.89
N PHE A 76 -3.03 -8.69 11.06
CA PHE A 76 -2.71 -10.08 10.74
C PHE A 76 -2.36 -10.24 9.26
N GLY A 77 -3.11 -9.62 8.35
CA GLY A 77 -2.77 -9.58 6.93
C GLY A 77 -1.41 -8.93 6.64
N VAL A 78 -1.12 -7.79 7.27
CA VAL A 78 0.19 -7.11 7.17
C VAL A 78 1.31 -8.01 7.68
N MET A 79 1.11 -8.71 8.80
CA MET A 79 2.11 -9.64 9.34
C MET A 79 2.44 -10.75 8.34
N ILE A 80 1.42 -11.39 7.73
CA ILE A 80 1.61 -12.41 6.69
C ILE A 80 2.37 -11.82 5.49
N PHE A 81 1.98 -10.63 5.05
CA PHE A 81 2.67 -9.94 3.96
C PHE A 81 4.16 -9.70 4.28
N MET A 82 4.48 -9.24 5.49
CA MET A 82 5.85 -8.98 5.92
C MET A 82 6.70 -10.25 5.98
N ILE A 83 6.12 -11.39 6.37
CA ILE A 83 6.80 -12.69 6.31
C ILE A 83 7.11 -13.03 4.84
N GLY A 84 6.13 -12.93 3.94
CA GLY A 84 6.33 -13.18 2.51
C GLY A 84 7.36 -12.25 1.88
N PHE A 85 7.33 -10.96 2.23
CA PHE A 85 8.28 -9.96 1.75
C PHE A 85 9.70 -10.23 2.27
N SER A 86 9.84 -10.67 3.52
CA SER A 86 11.14 -11.03 4.09
C SER A 86 11.72 -12.26 3.39
N LEU A 87 10.90 -13.27 3.10
CA LEU A 87 11.30 -14.44 2.32
C LEU A 87 11.71 -14.05 0.90
N PHE A 88 10.94 -13.19 0.24
CA PHE A 88 11.28 -12.66 -1.09
C PHE A 88 12.63 -11.93 -1.06
N GLY A 89 12.86 -11.08 -0.06
CA GLY A 89 14.13 -10.39 0.12
C GLY A 89 15.30 -11.36 0.32
N TYR A 90 15.09 -12.42 1.10
CA TYR A 90 16.08 -13.48 1.27
C TYR A 90 16.40 -14.20 -0.05
N GLN A 91 15.38 -14.57 -0.83
CA GLN A 91 15.55 -15.17 -2.16
C GLN A 91 16.29 -14.24 -3.12
N ALA A 92 15.99 -12.94 -3.08
CA ALA A 92 16.69 -11.95 -3.89
C ALA A 92 18.17 -11.84 -3.52
N ILE A 93 18.53 -11.93 -2.24
CA ILE A 93 19.92 -11.95 -1.79
C ILE A 93 20.63 -13.22 -2.28
N LEU A 94 20.01 -14.39 -2.14
CA LEU A 94 20.58 -15.65 -2.65
C LEU A 94 20.79 -15.58 -4.17
N TRP A 95 19.80 -15.07 -4.90
CA TRP A 95 19.91 -14.87 -6.33
C TRP A 95 21.08 -13.95 -6.71
N LEU A 96 21.31 -12.86 -5.96
CA LEU A 96 22.45 -11.98 -6.17
C LEU A 96 23.80 -12.66 -5.92
N GLN A 97 23.85 -13.67 -5.04
CA GLN A 97 25.08 -14.42 -4.72
C GLN A 97 25.35 -15.53 -5.73
N ASP A 98 24.33 -16.31 -6.06
CA ASP A 98 24.47 -17.55 -6.83
C ASP A 98 24.16 -17.38 -8.33
N GLY A 99 23.56 -16.24 -8.72
CA GLY A 99 23.16 -15.95 -10.10
C GLY A 99 21.99 -16.79 -10.62
N VAL A 100 21.45 -17.69 -9.80
CA VAL A 100 20.35 -18.60 -10.12
C VAL A 100 19.18 -18.30 -9.19
N TRP A 101 17.98 -18.14 -9.75
CA TRP A 101 16.79 -17.87 -8.95
C TRP A 101 16.34 -19.14 -8.24
N THR A 102 16.38 -19.13 -6.90
CA THR A 102 15.97 -20.26 -6.07
C THR A 102 14.54 -20.07 -5.58
N GLU A 103 13.61 -20.75 -6.24
CA GLU A 103 12.21 -20.77 -5.82
C GLU A 103 12.06 -21.64 -4.58
N PHE A 104 11.40 -21.12 -3.54
CA PHE A 104 10.91 -21.91 -2.42
C PHE A 104 9.46 -22.31 -2.70
N PRO A 105 9.19 -23.54 -3.15
CA PRO A 105 7.84 -23.95 -3.52
C PRO A 105 6.95 -24.08 -2.27
N LEU A 106 5.66 -23.79 -2.44
CA LEU A 106 4.64 -24.02 -1.42
C LEU A 106 4.62 -25.46 -0.91
N PHE A 107 5.04 -26.41 -1.75
CA PHE A 107 5.15 -27.82 -1.42
C PHE A 107 5.91 -28.08 -0.11
N VAL A 108 6.97 -27.33 0.19
CA VAL A 108 7.77 -27.51 1.42
C VAL A 108 6.92 -27.25 2.67
N VAL A 109 6.12 -26.18 2.65
CA VAL A 109 5.26 -25.83 3.78
C VAL A 109 4.09 -26.79 3.88
N PHE A 110 3.54 -27.22 2.74
CA PHE A 110 2.51 -28.23 2.71
C PHE A 110 2.97 -29.54 3.35
N ASP A 111 4.13 -30.05 2.94
CA ASP A 111 4.67 -31.31 3.46
C ASP A 111 4.91 -31.24 4.97
N PHE A 112 5.43 -30.11 5.45
CA PHE A 112 5.61 -29.84 6.88
C PHE A 112 4.29 -29.76 7.67
N LEU A 113 3.27 -29.07 7.14
CA LEU A 113 2.00 -28.88 7.85
C LEU A 113 1.13 -30.14 7.86
N PHE A 114 1.23 -30.96 6.83
CA PHE A 114 0.40 -32.14 6.62
C PHE A 114 1.18 -33.44 6.80
N GLU A 115 2.35 -33.38 7.42
CA GLU A 115 3.17 -34.55 7.71
C GLU A 115 2.34 -35.61 8.45
N SER A 116 2.46 -36.87 8.00
CA SER A 116 1.74 -38.04 8.50
C SER A 116 0.21 -38.04 8.31
N THR A 117 -0.34 -37.10 7.55
CA THR A 117 -1.79 -37.06 7.28
C THR A 117 -2.18 -37.87 6.04
N ILE A 118 -3.45 -38.29 5.97
CA ILE A 118 -4.04 -38.98 4.81
C ILE A 118 -3.84 -38.16 3.52
N LEU A 119 -3.86 -36.84 3.64
CA LEU A 119 -3.74 -35.91 2.53
C LEU A 119 -2.30 -35.89 1.97
N GLN A 120 -1.28 -36.00 2.82
CA GLN A 120 0.12 -36.20 2.38
C GLN A 120 0.34 -37.60 1.79
N GLN A 121 -0.26 -38.64 2.39
CA GLN A 121 -0.18 -40.00 1.85
C GLN A 121 -0.81 -40.09 0.45
N TRP A 122 -1.95 -39.44 0.24
CA TRP A 122 -2.57 -39.33 -1.08
C TRP A 122 -1.70 -38.54 -2.08
N MET A 123 -1.00 -37.50 -1.63
CA MET A 123 -0.09 -36.74 -2.48
C MET A 123 1.11 -37.56 -2.96
N THR A 124 1.64 -38.45 -2.10
CA THR A 124 2.80 -39.29 -2.43
C THR A 124 2.41 -40.57 -3.18
N HIS A 125 1.28 -41.17 -2.81
CA HIS A 125 0.76 -42.41 -3.40
C HIS A 125 -0.77 -42.27 -3.65
N PRO A 126 -1.20 -41.64 -4.75
CA PRO A 126 -2.61 -41.42 -5.00
C PRO A 126 -3.33 -42.72 -5.38
N GLU A 127 -4.17 -43.22 -4.47
CA GLU A 127 -5.03 -44.39 -4.71
C GLU A 127 -6.23 -44.06 -5.62
N SER A 128 -6.60 -42.79 -5.74
CA SER A 128 -7.69 -42.29 -6.59
C SER A 128 -7.49 -40.81 -6.95
N TRP A 129 -8.26 -40.29 -7.93
CA TRP A 129 -8.21 -38.87 -8.34
C TRP A 129 -6.82 -38.37 -8.77
N VAL A 130 -6.05 -39.21 -9.47
CA VAL A 130 -4.67 -38.90 -9.93
C VAL A 130 -4.58 -37.59 -10.72
N GLY A 131 -5.58 -37.27 -11.54
CA GLY A 131 -5.61 -35.99 -12.28
C GLY A 131 -5.68 -34.78 -11.35
N LEU A 132 -6.47 -34.87 -10.27
CA LEU A 132 -6.57 -33.81 -9.26
C LEU A 132 -5.26 -33.71 -8.46
N GLN A 133 -4.65 -34.84 -8.11
CA GLN A 133 -3.34 -34.89 -7.44
C GLN A 133 -2.28 -34.16 -8.28
N LYS A 134 -2.21 -34.44 -9.58
CA LYS A 134 -1.25 -33.77 -10.48
C LYS A 134 -1.47 -32.28 -10.58
N MET A 135 -2.72 -31.84 -10.70
CA MET A 135 -3.07 -30.41 -10.73
C MET A 135 -2.68 -29.72 -9.42
N PHE A 136 -2.91 -30.39 -8.28
CA PHE A 136 -2.59 -29.85 -6.97
C PHE A 136 -1.08 -29.82 -6.70
N SER A 137 -0.33 -30.87 -7.07
CA SER A 137 1.13 -30.88 -7.03
C SER A 137 1.71 -29.78 -7.90
N TRP A 138 1.23 -29.66 -9.14
CA TRP A 138 1.65 -28.59 -10.04
C TRP A 138 1.42 -27.20 -9.43
N PHE A 139 0.28 -26.98 -8.76
CA PHE A 139 0.02 -25.72 -8.08
C PHE A 139 1.00 -25.46 -6.92
N LEU A 140 1.24 -26.47 -6.07
CA LEU A 140 2.15 -26.36 -4.93
C LEU A 140 3.63 -26.18 -5.34
N GLU A 141 4.01 -26.72 -6.50
CA GLU A 141 5.35 -26.58 -7.06
C GLU A 141 5.51 -25.26 -7.81
N SER A 142 4.49 -24.82 -8.56
CA SER A 142 4.58 -23.64 -9.43
C SER A 142 4.46 -22.31 -8.70
N VAL A 143 3.86 -22.30 -7.50
CA VAL A 143 3.64 -21.06 -6.74
C VAL A 143 4.72 -20.92 -5.66
N PRO A 144 5.58 -19.88 -5.76
CA PRO A 144 6.55 -19.58 -4.71
C PRO A 144 5.86 -19.20 -3.40
N LEU A 145 6.37 -19.72 -2.29
CA LEU A 145 5.88 -19.46 -0.95
C LEU A 145 5.84 -17.96 -0.63
N SER A 146 6.85 -17.20 -1.07
CA SER A 146 6.91 -15.75 -0.86
C SER A 146 5.71 -15.03 -1.47
N ILE A 147 5.35 -15.36 -2.72
CA ILE A 147 4.18 -14.82 -3.42
C ILE A 147 2.88 -15.29 -2.76
N ALA A 148 2.82 -16.56 -2.38
CA ALA A 148 1.66 -17.16 -1.70
C ALA A 148 1.36 -16.51 -0.34
N LEU A 149 2.34 -15.87 0.29
CA LEU A 149 2.16 -15.10 1.52
C LEU A 149 1.90 -13.61 1.22
N MET A 150 2.67 -13.01 0.32
CA MET A 150 2.55 -11.59 -0.01
C MET A 150 1.17 -11.23 -0.57
N VAL A 151 0.70 -11.96 -1.59
CA VAL A 151 -0.54 -11.60 -2.30
C VAL A 151 -1.76 -11.68 -1.37
N PRO A 152 -2.01 -12.79 -0.65
CA PRO A 152 -3.12 -12.86 0.29
C PRO A 152 -2.96 -11.89 1.47
N GLY A 153 -1.76 -11.76 2.03
CA GLY A 153 -1.49 -10.85 3.14
C GLY A 153 -1.80 -9.39 2.80
N LEU A 154 -1.33 -8.93 1.63
CA LEU A 154 -1.62 -7.59 1.11
C LEU A 154 -3.11 -7.41 0.80
N SER A 155 -3.74 -8.42 0.19
CA SER A 155 -5.17 -8.38 -0.14
C SER A 155 -6.03 -8.24 1.12
N ILE A 156 -5.74 -9.01 2.17
CA ILE A 156 -6.43 -8.90 3.47
C ILE A 156 -6.23 -7.51 4.04
N ALA A 157 -4.98 -7.02 4.07
CA ALA A 157 -4.67 -5.70 4.63
C ALA A 157 -5.44 -4.57 3.90
N LEU A 158 -5.44 -4.58 2.57
CA LEU A 158 -6.13 -3.58 1.74
C LEU A 158 -7.66 -3.66 1.90
N LEU A 159 -8.23 -4.87 1.89
CA LEU A 159 -9.67 -5.07 2.09
C LEU A 159 -10.12 -4.59 3.47
N MET A 160 -9.36 -4.90 4.52
CA MET A 160 -9.68 -4.46 5.89
C MET A 160 -9.52 -2.94 6.03
N ALA A 161 -8.47 -2.35 5.46
CA ALA A 161 -8.27 -0.90 5.45
C ALA A 161 -9.41 -0.17 4.71
N GLY A 162 -9.80 -0.69 3.53
CA GLY A 162 -10.92 -0.13 2.76
C GLY A 162 -12.26 -0.28 3.48
N THR A 163 -12.50 -1.43 4.11
CA THR A 163 -13.72 -1.66 4.91
C THR A 163 -13.77 -0.74 6.12
N LEU A 164 -12.64 -0.55 6.80
CA LEU A 164 -12.53 0.36 7.95
C LEU A 164 -12.78 1.82 7.52
N ALA A 165 -12.20 2.26 6.40
CA ALA A 165 -12.46 3.59 5.85
C ALA A 165 -13.95 3.79 5.53
N MET A 166 -14.58 2.81 4.87
CA MET A 166 -16.03 2.85 4.58
C MET A 166 -16.89 2.85 5.84
N ALA A 167 -16.55 2.03 6.84
CA ALA A 167 -17.26 1.98 8.11
C ALA A 167 -17.19 3.32 8.87
N LEU A 168 -16.02 3.94 8.92
CA LEU A 168 -15.82 5.24 9.55
C LEU A 168 -16.57 6.35 8.80
N LEU A 169 -16.51 6.37 7.47
CA LEU A 169 -17.26 7.33 6.65
C LEU A 169 -18.76 7.19 6.86
N PHE A 170 -19.29 5.96 6.79
CA PHE A 170 -20.71 5.68 7.03
C PHE A 170 -21.14 6.16 8.42
N ARG A 171 -20.33 5.86 9.45
CA ARG A 171 -20.63 6.28 10.83
C ARG A 171 -20.58 7.80 10.99
N PHE A 172 -19.63 8.48 10.34
CA PHE A 172 -19.54 9.93 10.31
C PHE A 172 -20.79 10.56 9.69
N TYR A 173 -21.23 10.09 8.52
CA TYR A 173 -22.46 10.56 7.87
C TYR A 173 -23.69 10.32 8.74
N GLN A 174 -23.80 9.14 9.37
CA GLN A 174 -24.92 8.82 10.27
C GLN A 174 -24.98 9.75 11.48
N LEU A 175 -23.84 10.06 12.09
CA LEU A 175 -23.76 10.96 13.25
C LEU A 175 -24.04 12.42 12.87
N LYS A 176 -23.69 12.83 11.65
CA LYS A 176 -24.00 14.16 11.12
C LYS A 176 -25.50 14.33 10.84
N ASN A 177 -26.16 13.33 10.23
CA ASN A 177 -27.59 13.38 9.91
C ASN A 177 -28.53 13.21 11.12
N ARG A 178 -28.01 12.85 12.30
CA ARG A 178 -28.79 12.70 13.54
C ARG A 178 -28.88 14.00 14.37
N ASN A 179 -28.26 15.08 13.89
CA ASN A 179 -28.24 16.39 14.55
C ASN A 179 -29.32 17.35 14.04
N ASP A 180 -30.29 16.86 13.25
CA ASP A 180 -31.59 17.51 13.00
C ASP A 180 -32.66 16.88 13.92
#